data_AF-A0A662HVU2-F1
#
_entry.id   AF-A0A662HVU2-F1
#
_cell.length_a   1.000
_cell.length_b   1.000
_cell.length_c   1.000
_cell.angle_alpha   90.00
_cell.angle_beta   90.00
_cell.angle_gamma   90.00
#
_symmetry.space_group_name_H-M   'P 1'
#
loop_
_entity.id
_entity.type
_entity.pdbx_description
1 polymer ?
#
loop_
_entity_poly.entity_id
_entity_poly.type
_entity_poly.pdbx_seq_one_letter_code
_entity_poly.pdbx_strand_id
1 'polypeptide(L)'
;ILTFICIGGAIQTYTFVHDIPGIPKPPLYDLLRPFDLWAPWIFFTIPIDILSYTLGLSRLIHFLPNMGGVCFPLFSITYAYIVSCWTIYTWRRWLASAENRSTVPIIGAVLGALLASPSIYTIFNGKIENVIFAASSIMFTALIASIYTISIYGIYRMFRTFI
;
A
#
# COMPACT_ATOMS: atom_id res chain seq x y z
N ILE A 1 -6.49 5.38 6.11
CA ILE A 1 -6.22 3.96 5.75
C ILE A 1 -4.85 3.81 5.08
N LEU A 2 -4.54 4.53 3.98
CA LEU A 2 -3.22 4.41 3.33
C LEU A 2 -2.03 4.67 4.28
N THR A 3 -2.08 5.71 5.10
CA THR A 3 -1.06 5.98 6.13
C THR A 3 -0.90 4.82 7.12
N PHE A 4 -2.02 4.18 7.51
CA PHE A 4 -1.99 3.01 8.39
C PHE A 4 -1.32 1.81 7.71
N ILE A 5 -1.62 1.57 6.43
CA ILE A 5 -0.94 0.55 5.61
C ILE A 5 0.55 0.86 5.53
N CYS A 6 0.95 2.12 5.31
CA CYS A 6 2.35 2.51 5.23
C CYS A 6 3.11 2.26 6.54
N ILE A 7 2.56 2.70 7.68
CA ILE A 7 3.18 2.52 8.99
C ILE A 7 3.23 1.03 9.35
N GLY A 8 2.12 0.32 9.17
CA GLY A 8 2.03 -1.11 9.48
C GLY A 8 2.94 -1.97 8.60
N GLY A 9 2.99 -1.70 7.30
CA GLY A 9 3.89 -2.37 6.38
C GLY A 9 5.36 -2.16 6.75
N ALA A 10 5.74 -0.92 7.10
CA ALA A 10 7.09 -0.63 7.60
C ALA A 10 7.40 -1.38 8.90
N ILE A 11 6.47 -1.41 9.88
CA ILE A 11 6.62 -2.19 11.12
C ILE A 11 6.84 -3.67 10.82
N GLN A 12 6.10 -4.24 9.86
CA GLN A 12 6.20 -5.66 9.50
C GLN A 12 7.52 -6.05 8.84
N THR A 13 8.30 -5.09 8.31
CA THR A 13 9.67 -5.37 7.84
C THR A 13 10.59 -5.87 8.96
N TYR A 14 10.24 -5.62 10.23
CA TYR A 14 10.96 -6.18 11.37
C TYR A 14 11.04 -7.70 11.34
N THR A 15 10.08 -8.39 10.70
CA THR A 15 10.12 -9.84 10.48
C THR A 15 11.40 -10.29 9.79
N PHE A 16 12.05 -9.43 9.00
CA PHE A 16 13.29 -9.75 8.30
C PHE A 16 14.58 -9.50 9.10
N VAL A 17 14.48 -8.88 10.29
CA VAL A 17 15.64 -8.51 11.12
C VAL A 17 15.49 -8.92 12.59
N HIS A 18 14.41 -9.64 12.93
CA HIS A 18 14.07 -10.01 14.31
C HIS A 18 15.05 -11.02 14.95
N ASP A 19 15.83 -11.71 14.13
CA ASP A 19 16.85 -12.68 14.50
C ASP A 19 18.20 -12.03 14.83
N ILE A 20 18.39 -10.76 14.49
CA ILE A 20 19.62 -10.02 14.77
C ILE A 20 19.63 -9.56 16.24
N PRO A 21 20.64 -9.96 17.04
CA PRO A 21 20.72 -9.57 18.45
C PRO A 21 20.84 -8.05 18.62
N GLY A 22 20.13 -7.50 19.62
CA GLY A 22 20.25 -6.09 20.00
C GLY A 22 19.39 -5.11 19.19
N ILE A 23 18.64 -5.59 18.18
CA ILE A 23 17.68 -4.74 17.47
C ILE A 23 16.37 -4.64 18.27
N PRO A 24 15.97 -3.42 18.70
CA PRO A 24 14.73 -3.25 19.45
C PRO A 24 13.51 -3.49 18.56
N LYS A 25 12.54 -4.24 19.07
CA LYS A 25 11.27 -4.48 18.39
C LYS A 25 10.47 -3.19 18.21
N PRO A 26 9.90 -2.92 17.02
CA PRO A 26 9.05 -1.75 16.83
C PRO A 26 7.76 -1.82 17.65
N PRO A 27 7.21 -0.66 18.04
CA PRO A 27 5.93 -0.60 18.74
C PRO A 27 4.81 -1.21 17.89
N LEU A 28 3.82 -1.81 18.54
CA LEU A 28 2.63 -2.41 17.91
C LEU A 28 2.88 -3.61 16.98
N TYR A 29 4.13 -4.09 16.84
CA TYR A 29 4.43 -5.23 15.97
C TYR A 29 3.56 -6.46 16.24
N ASP A 30 3.42 -6.88 17.50
CA ASP A 30 2.62 -8.07 17.84
C ASP A 30 1.14 -7.91 17.51
N LEU A 31 0.62 -6.68 17.66
CA LEU A 31 -0.77 -6.37 17.35
C LEU A 31 -1.02 -6.38 15.84
N LEU A 32 -0.04 -5.92 15.05
CA LEU A 32 -0.16 -5.80 13.59
C LEU A 32 0.25 -7.07 12.85
N ARG A 33 1.03 -7.95 13.48
CA ARG A 33 1.54 -9.21 12.89
C ARG A 33 0.46 -10.08 12.23
N PRO A 34 -0.77 -10.22 12.75
CA PRO A 34 -1.80 -11.07 12.13
C PRO A 34 -2.36 -10.53 10.81
N PHE A 35 -2.16 -9.26 10.49
CA PHE A 35 -2.66 -8.64 9.26
C PHE A 35 -1.58 -8.69 8.17
N ASP A 36 -1.94 -8.73 6.89
CA ASP A 36 -1.00 -8.48 5.80
C ASP A 36 -1.01 -6.99 5.45
N LEU A 37 -0.08 -6.23 6.01
CA LEU A 37 0.10 -4.80 5.71
C LEU A 37 1.33 -4.56 4.83
N TRP A 38 2.29 -5.49 4.87
CA TRP A 38 3.54 -5.41 4.12
C TRP A 38 3.32 -5.53 2.62
N ALA A 39 2.64 -6.57 2.13
CA ALA A 39 2.48 -6.75 0.68
C ALA A 39 1.68 -5.60 0.03
N PRO A 40 0.55 -5.14 0.60
CA PRO A 40 -0.15 -3.97 0.08
C PRO A 40 0.72 -2.70 0.15
N TRP A 41 1.47 -2.49 1.23
CA TRP A 41 2.38 -1.34 1.33
C TRP A 41 3.45 -1.35 0.25
N ILE A 42 4.11 -2.48 0.00
CA ILE A 42 5.10 -2.62 -1.08
C ILE A 42 4.46 -2.27 -2.42
N PHE A 43 3.30 -2.85 -2.74
CA PHE A 43 2.60 -2.55 -3.99
C PHE A 43 2.23 -1.07 -4.09
N PHE A 44 1.88 -0.44 -2.98
CA PHE A 44 1.61 0.99 -2.90
C PHE A 44 2.87 1.86 -3.07
N THR A 45 4.06 1.41 -2.65
CA THR A 45 5.27 2.23 -2.75
C THR A 45 6.08 2.04 -4.02
N ILE A 46 5.79 1.04 -4.87
CA ILE A 46 6.52 0.80 -6.13
C ILE A 46 6.81 2.08 -6.92
N PRO A 47 5.84 2.98 -7.19
CA PRO A 47 6.10 4.17 -7.99
C PRO A 47 7.12 5.12 -7.35
N ILE A 48 7.05 5.30 -6.03
CA ILE A 48 8.00 6.16 -5.32
C ILE A 48 9.36 5.51 -5.15
N ASP A 49 9.42 4.17 -5.05
CA ASP A 49 10.69 3.46 -4.97
C ASP A 49 11.44 3.52 -6.31
N ILE A 50 10.73 3.36 -7.44
CA ILE A 50 11.28 3.59 -8.78
C ILE A 50 11.77 5.03 -8.93
N LEU A 51 10.97 6.01 -8.49
CA LEU A 51 11.34 7.42 -8.56
C LEU A 51 12.56 7.73 -7.67
N SER A 52 12.60 7.19 -6.46
CA SER A 52 13.70 7.35 -5.51
C SER A 52 14.99 6.76 -6.06
N TYR A 53 14.93 5.57 -6.66
CA TYR A 53 16.07 4.92 -7.29
C TYR A 53 16.59 5.73 -8.47
N THR A 54 15.70 6.18 -9.37
CA THR A 54 16.08 6.96 -10.57
C THR A 54 16.68 8.32 -10.23
N LEU A 55 16.23 8.96 -9.14
CA LEU A 55 16.75 10.24 -8.67
C LEU A 55 17.92 10.12 -7.68
N GLY A 56 18.37 8.90 -7.34
CA GLY A 56 19.47 8.67 -6.39
C GLY A 56 19.13 9.06 -4.94
N LEU A 57 17.84 9.09 -4.58
CA LEU A 57 17.35 9.55 -3.28
C LEU A 57 17.29 8.45 -2.21
N SER A 58 17.69 7.22 -2.54
CA SER A 58 17.66 6.07 -1.62
C SER A 58 18.40 6.31 -0.31
N ARG A 59 19.47 7.11 -0.34
CA ARG A 59 20.26 7.47 0.85
C ARG A 59 19.50 8.35 1.85
N LEU A 60 18.39 8.98 1.44
CA LEU A 60 17.61 9.83 2.34
C LEU A 60 16.95 9.04 3.48
N ILE A 61 16.80 7.72 3.33
CA ILE A 61 16.24 6.86 4.36
C ILE A 61 17.03 6.93 5.68
N HIS A 62 18.35 7.19 5.61
CA HIS A 62 19.21 7.31 6.79
C HIS A 62 18.93 8.53 7.66
N PHE A 63 18.23 9.54 7.13
CA PHE A 63 17.82 10.73 7.89
C PHE A 63 16.45 10.59 8.54
N LEU A 64 15.74 9.49 8.28
CA LEU A 64 14.42 9.25 8.86
C LEU A 64 14.54 8.79 10.32
N PRO A 65 13.59 9.17 11.18
CA PRO A 65 13.61 8.75 12.57
C PRO A 65 13.39 7.24 12.69
N ASN A 66 14.05 6.61 13.66
CA ASN A 66 13.89 5.18 13.95
C ASN A 66 12.67 4.92 14.82
N MET A 67 11.97 3.82 14.55
CA MET A 67 10.88 3.28 15.38
C MET A 67 11.30 1.93 15.97
N GLY A 68 12.46 1.88 16.62
CA GLY A 68 13.12 0.62 16.98
C GLY A 68 13.96 0.10 15.82
N GLY A 69 13.78 -1.16 15.42
CA GLY A 69 14.54 -1.82 14.36
C GLY A 69 14.15 -1.44 12.92
N VAL A 70 13.23 -0.50 12.74
CA VAL A 70 12.72 -0.07 11.44
C VAL A 70 12.69 1.45 11.35
N CYS A 71 12.87 1.99 10.14
CA CYS A 71 12.77 3.44 9.89
C CYS A 71 11.30 3.89 9.78
N PHE A 72 11.02 5.13 10.17
CA PHE A 72 9.71 5.75 9.98
C PHE A 72 9.45 5.98 8.48
N PRO A 73 8.32 5.50 7.91
CA PRO A 73 8.09 5.53 6.46
C PRO A 73 7.55 6.90 5.99
N LEU A 74 8.29 7.98 6.27
CA LEU A 74 7.83 9.35 6.00
C LEU A 74 7.47 9.55 4.53
N PHE A 75 8.31 9.08 3.61
CA PHE A 75 8.06 9.21 2.17
C PHE A 75 6.80 8.48 1.72
N SER A 76 6.55 7.26 2.24
CA SER A 76 5.31 6.53 1.94
C SER A 76 4.08 7.26 2.47
N ILE A 77 4.18 7.91 3.63
CA ILE A 77 3.08 8.71 4.22
C ILE A 77 2.82 9.97 3.39
N THR A 78 3.86 10.68 2.98
CA THR A 78 3.72 11.85 2.09
C THR A 78 3.12 11.44 0.75
N TYR A 79 3.56 10.32 0.19
CA TYR A 79 2.98 9.76 -1.03
C TYR A 79 1.51 9.36 -0.86
N ALA A 80 1.16 8.72 0.26
CA ALA A 80 -0.22 8.40 0.61
C ALA A 80 -1.13 9.63 0.61
N TYR A 81 -0.64 10.76 1.12
CA TYR A 81 -1.38 12.03 1.07
C TYR A 81 -1.58 12.53 -0.35
N ILE A 82 -0.50 12.61 -1.16
CA ILE A 82 -0.55 13.08 -2.55
C ILE A 82 -1.52 12.23 -3.38
N VAL A 83 -1.40 10.90 -3.30
CA VAL A 83 -2.28 9.98 -4.03
C VAL A 83 -3.73 10.10 -3.56
N SER A 84 -3.96 10.30 -2.26
CA SER A 84 -5.33 10.51 -1.74
C SER A 84 -5.95 11.77 -2.33
N CYS A 85 -5.23 12.89 -2.33
CA CYS A 85 -5.67 14.15 -2.93
C CYS A 85 -5.97 13.97 -4.43
N TRP A 86 -5.06 13.31 -5.15
CA TRP A 86 -5.20 13.04 -6.57
C TRP A 86 -6.42 12.15 -6.89
N THR A 87 -6.63 11.11 -6.09
CA THR A 87 -7.76 10.18 -6.24
C THR A 87 -9.08 10.88 -5.99
N ILE A 88 -9.18 11.69 -4.94
CA ILE A 88 -10.39 12.47 -4.62
C ILE A 88 -10.68 13.48 -5.73
N TYR A 89 -9.65 14.18 -6.21
CA TYR A 89 -9.78 15.13 -7.31
C TYR A 89 -10.32 14.44 -8.57
N THR A 90 -9.68 13.32 -8.97
CA THR A 90 -10.08 12.54 -10.12
C THR A 90 -11.51 12.02 -10.01
N TRP A 91 -11.87 11.53 -8.83
CA TRP A 91 -13.21 11.04 -8.55
C TRP A 91 -14.25 12.15 -8.77
N ARG A 92 -14.06 13.30 -8.12
CA ARG A 92 -15.00 14.42 -8.20
C ARG A 92 -15.07 15.04 -9.59
N ARG A 93 -13.93 15.17 -10.27
CA ARG A 93 -13.84 15.88 -11.55
C ARG A 93 -14.40 15.06 -12.71
N TRP A 94 -14.18 13.75 -12.74
CA TRP A 94 -14.50 12.93 -13.91
C TRP A 94 -15.37 11.70 -13.60
N LEU A 95 -15.16 11.00 -12.49
CA LEU A 95 -15.87 9.73 -12.25
C LEU A 95 -17.25 9.91 -11.63
N ALA A 96 -17.46 10.92 -10.76
CA ALA A 96 -18.72 11.08 -10.02
C ALA A 96 -19.95 11.19 -10.94
N SER A 97 -19.77 11.76 -12.13
CA SER A 97 -20.81 11.95 -13.15
C SER A 97 -20.65 11.01 -14.36
N ALA A 98 -19.67 10.11 -14.36
CA ALA A 98 -19.47 9.18 -15.46
C ALA A 98 -20.41 7.97 -15.34
N GLU A 99 -20.82 7.44 -16.49
CA GLU A 99 -21.55 6.16 -16.57
C GLU A 99 -20.74 5.02 -15.93
N ASN A 100 -19.42 5.04 -16.12
CA ASN A 100 -18.50 4.01 -15.63
C ASN A 100 -17.98 4.26 -14.19
N ARG A 101 -18.69 5.06 -13.38
CA ARG A 101 -18.24 5.49 -12.03
C ARG A 101 -17.86 4.33 -11.11
N SER A 102 -18.60 3.22 -11.19
CA SER A 102 -18.36 2.03 -10.35
C SER A 102 -17.41 1.05 -11.02
N THR A 103 -17.39 1.00 -12.35
CA THR A 103 -16.59 0.03 -13.11
C THR A 103 -15.09 0.22 -12.88
N VAL A 104 -14.61 1.47 -12.88
CA VAL A 104 -13.18 1.78 -12.70
C VAL A 104 -12.62 1.29 -11.35
N PRO A 105 -13.23 1.59 -10.18
CA PRO A 105 -12.77 1.04 -8.92
C PRO A 105 -13.01 -0.47 -8.82
N ILE A 106 -14.10 -1.02 -9.37
CA ILE A 106 -14.38 -2.47 -9.33
C ILE A 106 -13.29 -3.26 -10.07
N ILE A 107 -12.87 -2.80 -11.27
CA ILE A 107 -11.77 -3.42 -12.00
C ILE A 107 -10.50 -3.43 -11.14
N GLY A 108 -10.19 -2.33 -10.48
CA GLY A 108 -9.04 -2.25 -9.57
C GLY A 108 -9.18 -3.22 -8.39
N ALA A 109 -10.35 -3.28 -7.76
CA ALA A 109 -10.61 -4.20 -6.65
C ALA A 109 -10.45 -5.67 -7.06
N VAL A 110 -10.99 -6.06 -8.21
CA VAL A 110 -10.88 -7.43 -8.75
C VAL A 110 -9.41 -7.75 -9.06
N LEU A 111 -8.70 -6.86 -9.75
CA LEU A 111 -7.28 -7.06 -10.05
C LEU A 111 -6.44 -7.18 -8.77
N GLY A 112 -6.68 -6.31 -7.77
CA GLY A 112 -5.99 -6.36 -6.50
C GLY A 112 -6.29 -7.63 -5.71
N ALA A 113 -7.53 -8.12 -5.73
CA ALA A 113 -7.89 -9.40 -5.10
C ALA A 113 -7.19 -10.60 -5.79
N LEU A 114 -7.08 -10.58 -7.13
CA LEU A 114 -6.34 -11.59 -7.88
C LEU A 114 -4.84 -11.55 -7.55
N LEU A 115 -4.26 -10.36 -7.42
CA LEU A 115 -2.86 -10.21 -7.00
C LEU A 115 -2.60 -10.73 -5.58
N ALA A 116 -3.58 -10.59 -4.68
CA ALA A 116 -3.52 -11.14 -3.33
C ALA A 116 -3.82 -12.66 -3.29
N SER A 117 -4.15 -13.32 -4.41
CA SER A 117 -4.51 -14.74 -4.41
C SER A 117 -3.48 -15.69 -3.75
N PRO A 118 -2.15 -15.45 -3.77
CA PRO A 118 -1.22 -16.32 -3.07
C PRO A 118 -1.44 -16.38 -1.55
N SER A 119 -1.98 -15.32 -0.93
CA SER A 119 -2.30 -15.34 0.51
C SER A 119 -3.43 -16.29 0.84
N ILE A 120 -4.29 -16.66 -0.11
CA ILE A 120 -5.40 -17.60 0.11
C ILE A 120 -4.84 -18.98 0.49
N TYR A 121 -3.66 -19.36 -0.01
CA TYR A 121 -3.06 -20.65 0.33
C TYR A 121 -2.74 -20.80 1.82
N THR A 122 -2.53 -19.71 2.56
CA THR A 122 -2.25 -19.79 4.00
C THR A 122 -3.46 -20.26 4.80
N ILE A 123 -4.68 -20.09 4.26
CA ILE A 123 -5.94 -20.50 4.90
C ILE A 123 -6.00 -22.02 5.09
N PHE A 124 -5.43 -22.80 4.17
CA PHE A 124 -5.49 -24.28 4.22
C PHE A 124 -4.77 -24.88 5.44
N ASN A 125 -3.94 -24.10 6.14
CA ASN A 125 -3.29 -24.51 7.38
C ASN A 125 -4.21 -24.44 8.63
N GLY A 126 -5.48 -24.02 8.47
CA GLY A 126 -6.53 -24.15 9.50
C GLY A 126 -6.44 -23.19 10.71
N LYS A 127 -5.46 -22.27 10.74
CA LYS A 127 -5.32 -21.27 11.81
C LYS A 127 -6.12 -20.01 11.52
N ILE A 128 -6.82 -19.49 12.53
CA ILE A 128 -7.61 -18.24 12.43
C ILE A 128 -6.73 -17.06 12.00
N GLU A 129 -5.49 -16.98 12.49
CA GLU A 129 -4.53 -15.95 12.11
C GLU A 129 -4.29 -15.91 10.59
N ASN A 130 -4.27 -17.07 9.93
CA ASN A 130 -4.07 -17.14 8.49
C ASN A 130 -5.29 -16.67 7.69
N VAL A 131 -6.49 -16.80 8.26
CA VAL A 131 -7.73 -16.26 7.68
C VAL A 131 -7.71 -14.74 7.76
N ILE A 132 -7.33 -14.18 8.91
CA ILE A 132 -7.18 -12.73 9.10
C ILE A 132 -6.11 -12.17 8.16
N PHE A 133 -4.97 -12.85 8.05
CA PHE A 133 -3.89 -12.50 7.15
C PHE A 133 -4.37 -12.47 5.69
N ALA A 134 -5.00 -13.54 5.21
CA ALA A 134 -5.48 -13.62 3.84
C ALA A 134 -6.59 -12.59 3.54
N ALA A 135 -7.54 -12.40 4.47
CA ALA A 135 -8.61 -11.42 4.30
C ALA A 135 -8.08 -9.99 4.24
N SER A 136 -7.13 -9.64 5.11
CA SER A 136 -6.49 -8.32 5.10
C SER A 136 -5.64 -8.09 3.85
N SER A 137 -4.90 -9.10 3.40
CA SER A 137 -4.13 -9.05 2.14
C SER A 137 -5.02 -8.70 0.95
N ILE A 138 -6.14 -9.43 0.79
CA ILE A 138 -7.11 -9.21 -0.28
C ILE A 138 -7.71 -7.81 -0.18
N MET A 139 -8.19 -7.43 1.02
CA MET A 139 -8.88 -6.16 1.22
C MET A 139 -7.98 -4.95 0.95
N PHE A 140 -6.76 -4.95 1.50
CA PHE A 140 -5.84 -3.82 1.34
C PHE A 140 -5.24 -3.75 -0.05
N THR A 141 -4.91 -4.89 -0.68
CA THR A 141 -4.41 -4.91 -2.07
C THR A 141 -5.49 -4.49 -3.06
N ALA A 142 -6.74 -4.94 -2.87
CA ALA A 142 -7.89 -4.47 -3.65
C ALA A 142 -8.12 -2.96 -3.51
N LEU A 143 -8.00 -2.42 -2.29
CA LEU A 143 -8.10 -0.98 -2.05
C LEU A 143 -7.02 -0.20 -2.81
N ILE A 144 -5.76 -0.62 -2.72
CA ILE A 144 -4.64 0.06 -3.39
C ILE A 144 -4.78 -0.02 -4.91
N ALA A 145 -5.12 -1.19 -5.44
CA ALA A 145 -5.35 -1.35 -6.87
C ALA A 145 -6.52 -0.47 -7.37
N SER A 146 -7.60 -0.33 -6.59
CA SER A 146 -8.72 0.58 -6.91
C SER A 146 -8.27 2.05 -6.94
N ILE A 147 -7.41 2.44 -6.01
CA ILE A 147 -6.83 3.79 -5.96
C ILE A 147 -5.95 4.04 -7.19
N TYR A 148 -5.17 3.04 -7.62
CA TYR A 148 -4.38 3.14 -8.84
C TYR A 148 -5.22 3.20 -10.11
N THR A 149 -6.27 2.38 -10.24
CA THR A 149 -7.13 2.45 -11.44
C THR A 149 -7.82 3.80 -11.55
N ILE A 150 -8.31 4.36 -10.43
CA ILE A 150 -8.85 5.72 -10.39
C ILE A 150 -7.74 6.72 -10.80
N SER A 151 -6.56 6.63 -10.20
CA SER A 151 -5.47 7.57 -10.46
C SER A 151 -5.02 7.57 -11.92
N ILE A 152 -4.89 6.39 -12.53
CA ILE A 152 -4.54 6.21 -13.96
C ILE A 152 -5.64 6.78 -14.86
N TYR A 153 -6.91 6.51 -14.52
CA TYR A 153 -8.04 7.08 -15.25
C TYR A 153 -8.01 8.61 -15.23
N GLY A 154 -7.70 9.22 -14.09
CA GLY A 154 -7.55 10.68 -13.97
C GLY A 154 -6.44 11.23 -14.86
N ILE A 155 -5.29 10.55 -14.89
CA ILE A 155 -4.15 10.95 -15.72
C ILE A 155 -4.55 10.87 -17.20
N TYR A 156 -5.16 9.77 -17.62
CA TYR A 156 -5.67 9.59 -18.98
C TYR A 156 -6.66 10.70 -19.39
N ARG A 157 -7.61 11.04 -18.51
CA ARG A 157 -8.59 12.11 -18.77
C ARG A 157 -7.95 13.50 -18.81
N MET A 158 -6.96 13.76 -17.95
CA MET A 158 -6.19 14.99 -17.97
C MET A 158 -5.51 15.17 -19.34
N PHE A 159 -4.75 14.18 -19.80
CA PHE A 159 -4.06 14.24 -21.09
C PHE A 159 -5.03 14.44 -22.26
N ARG A 160 -6.18 13.76 -22.26
CA ARG A 160 -7.23 13.95 -23.28
C ARG A 160 -7.92 15.31 -23.28
N THR A 161 -7.76 16.10 -22.22
CA THR A 161 -8.33 17.46 -22.15
C THR A 161 -7.32 18.51 -22.64
N PHE A 162 -6.02 18.19 -22.62
CA PHE A 162 -4.94 19.07 -23.07
C PHE A 162 -4.54 18.86 -24.55
N ILE A 163 -4.88 17.71 -25.14
CA ILE A 163 -4.74 17.39 -26.57
C ILE A 163 -6.09 17.60 -27.24
#